data_AF-A0A0N0JAZ0-F1
#
_entry.id   AF-A0A0N0JAZ0-F1
#
_cell.length_a   1.000
_cell.length_b   1.000
_cell.length_c   1.000
_cell.angle_alpha   90.00
_cell.angle_beta   90.00
_cell.angle_gamma   90.00
#
_symmetry.space_group_name_H-M   'P 1'
#
loop_
_entity.id
_entity.type
_entity.pdbx_description
1 polymer ?
#
loop_
_entity_poly.entity_id
_entity_poly.type
_entity_poly.pdbx_seq_one_letter_code
_entity_poly.pdbx_strand_id
1 'polypeptide(L)'
;MNSDFRRVLVICKTYPSPSTKYVETSCVAGVDESGKLIRLYPVPFRLVADEQQFKKWQWIRARIKKSTDDNRPESHRISVDTIETLGEPLPTKRDWEERRLALDTVPVFDDFNALEASRQAHGTTLGLLRPSRITDLRITKATSDTWSDDEIAKLMQAQNQGSLFDEVAEQRSLKLLKKVPYDFHYHYECDGPTGPVTYKHKLVDWEAGALYWNVSRRPDWQDAFRQKFYEDFSQRDLVFLMGTIHRFPNQWLIVSALYFPKRPDGAPDQQRLF
;
A
#
# COMPACT_ATOMS: atom_id res chain seq x y z
N MET A 1 18.29 -17.58 22.04
CA MET A 1 17.05 -17.56 21.25
C MET A 1 16.93 -16.18 20.63
N ASN A 2 17.35 -16.00 19.36
CA ASN A 2 17.10 -14.73 18.68
C ASN A 2 15.60 -14.60 18.51
N SER A 3 14.99 -13.60 19.15
CA SER A 3 13.57 -13.36 18.98
C SER A 3 13.33 -12.91 17.54
N ASP A 4 12.65 -13.75 16.75
CA ASP A 4 12.17 -13.44 15.39
C ASP A 4 11.16 -12.26 15.36
N PHE A 5 11.04 -11.49 16.45
CA PHE A 5 10.12 -10.37 16.59
C PHE A 5 10.77 -9.10 16.08
N ARG A 6 10.07 -8.41 15.19
CA ARG A 6 10.51 -7.13 14.65
C ARG A 6 9.39 -6.11 14.79
N ARG A 7 9.77 -4.84 14.96
CA ARG A 7 8.82 -3.74 14.89
C ARG A 7 8.78 -3.15 13.49
N VAL A 8 7.58 -2.83 13.03
CA VAL A 8 7.33 -2.25 11.71
C VAL A 8 6.29 -1.16 11.85
N LEU A 9 6.58 0.02 11.31
CA LEU A 9 5.61 1.08 11.11
C LEU A 9 4.84 0.77 9.84
N VAL A 10 3.54 0.49 9.95
CA VAL A 10 2.70 0.22 8.77
C VAL A 10 2.42 1.52 8.03
N ILE A 11 2.81 1.62 6.75
CA ILE A 11 2.58 2.84 5.94
C ILE A 11 1.67 2.59 4.73
N CYS A 12 1.40 1.33 4.39
CA CYS A 12 0.63 0.97 3.21
C CYS A 12 -0.11 -0.35 3.42
N LYS A 13 -1.34 -0.41 2.91
CA LYS A 13 -2.11 -1.64 2.73
C LYS A 13 -2.65 -1.63 1.30
N THR A 14 -2.45 -2.70 0.54
CA THR A 14 -3.05 -2.78 -0.80
C THR A 14 -4.48 -3.28 -0.72
N TYR A 15 -5.32 -2.89 -1.69
CA TYR A 15 -6.64 -3.47 -1.83
C TYR A 15 -6.50 -4.99 -2.04
N PRO A 16 -7.18 -5.83 -1.24
CA PRO A 16 -6.94 -7.27 -1.31
C PRO A 16 -7.41 -7.90 -2.61
N SER A 17 -6.72 -8.97 -2.98
CA SER A 17 -7.06 -9.81 -4.12
C SER A 17 -7.13 -11.28 -3.70
N PRO A 18 -7.97 -12.10 -4.35
CA PRO A 18 -7.96 -13.55 -4.20
C PRO A 18 -6.56 -14.10 -4.47
N SER A 19 -6.13 -15.09 -3.70
CA SER A 19 -4.87 -15.78 -3.98
C SER A 19 -5.06 -17.29 -3.92
N THR A 20 -4.47 -17.97 -4.90
CA THR A 20 -4.51 -19.44 -5.01
C THR A 20 -3.88 -20.15 -3.83
N LYS A 21 -2.90 -19.52 -3.16
CA LYS A 21 -2.18 -20.09 -2.01
C LYS A 21 -2.74 -19.59 -0.67
N TYR A 22 -3.45 -18.45 -0.70
CA TYR A 22 -3.88 -17.72 0.48
C TYR A 22 -5.22 -17.03 0.16
N VAL A 23 -6.34 -17.62 0.56
CA VAL A 23 -7.71 -17.03 0.61
C VAL A 23 -7.88 -15.67 -0.12
N GLU A 24 -7.66 -14.59 0.63
CA GLU A 24 -7.73 -13.18 0.28
C GLU A 24 -6.50 -12.56 0.90
N THR A 25 -5.62 -11.98 0.09
CA THR A 25 -4.37 -11.42 0.60
C THR A 25 -4.16 -9.99 0.17
N SER A 26 -3.69 -9.22 1.14
CA SER A 26 -3.11 -7.91 0.93
C SER A 26 -1.59 -8.00 1.03
N CYS A 27 -0.93 -7.10 0.33
CA CYS A 27 0.42 -6.70 0.62
C CYS A 27 0.38 -5.54 1.62
N VAL A 28 1.03 -5.70 2.77
CA VAL A 28 1.25 -4.60 3.70
C VAL A 28 2.70 -4.16 3.55
N ALA A 29 2.94 -2.85 3.49
CA ALA A 29 4.29 -2.31 3.48
C ALA A 29 4.49 -1.35 4.64
N GLY A 30 5.72 -1.31 5.12
CA GLY A 30 6.11 -0.54 6.29
C GLY A 30 7.56 -0.10 6.26
N VAL A 31 7.97 0.57 7.33
CA VAL A 31 9.37 0.87 7.63
C VAL A 31 9.75 0.13 8.89
N ASP A 32 10.87 -0.58 8.89
CA ASP A 32 11.39 -1.23 10.09
C ASP A 32 12.15 -0.25 11.00
N GLU A 33 12.60 -0.70 12.17
CA GLU A 33 13.36 0.13 13.12
C GLU A 33 14.70 0.63 12.57
N SER A 34 15.22 0.03 11.50
CA SER A 34 16.44 0.50 10.82
C SER A 34 16.16 1.54 9.74
N GLY A 35 14.90 1.96 9.58
CA GLY A 35 14.52 2.94 8.57
C GLY A 35 14.42 2.36 7.15
N LYS A 36 14.32 1.04 7.00
CA LYS A 36 14.26 0.36 5.70
C LYS A 36 12.84 -0.09 5.39
N LEU A 37 12.49 -0.01 4.10
CA LEU A 37 11.21 -0.51 3.60
C LEU A 37 11.12 -2.03 3.75
N ILE A 38 9.97 -2.50 4.21
CA ILE A 38 9.64 -3.91 4.37
C ILE A 38 8.29 -4.22 3.73
N ARG A 39 8.21 -5.34 3.02
CA ARG A 39 7.00 -5.92 2.45
C ARG A 39 6.59 -7.12 3.29
N LEU A 40 5.37 -7.08 3.81
CA LEU A 40 4.75 -8.16 4.57
C LEU A 40 3.68 -8.82 3.70
N TYR A 41 3.88 -10.09 3.38
CA TYR A 41 2.96 -10.89 2.59
C TYR A 41 3.04 -12.37 2.97
N PRO A 42 1.91 -13.08 3.03
CA PRO A 42 0.54 -12.60 2.91
C PRO A 42 0.00 -11.96 4.19
N VAL A 43 -0.87 -10.95 4.07
CA VAL A 43 -1.71 -10.47 5.18
C VAL A 43 -3.19 -10.70 4.83
N PRO A 44 -3.97 -11.42 5.66
CA PRO A 44 -5.38 -11.68 5.42
C PRO A 44 -6.21 -10.40 5.29
N PHE A 45 -7.19 -10.40 4.37
CA PHE A 45 -8.11 -9.27 4.14
C PHE A 45 -8.77 -8.76 5.41
N ARG A 46 -9.25 -9.66 6.30
CA ARG A 46 -9.93 -9.25 7.56
C ARG A 46 -9.08 -8.32 8.42
N LEU A 47 -7.77 -8.57 8.53
CA LEU A 47 -6.86 -7.70 9.27
C LEU A 47 -6.66 -6.34 8.61
N VAL A 48 -6.79 -6.28 7.29
CA VAL A 48 -6.73 -5.04 6.53
C VAL A 48 -8.04 -4.26 6.63
N ALA A 49 -9.18 -4.96 6.55
CA ALA A 49 -10.52 -4.40 6.45
C ALA A 49 -11.13 -3.97 7.79
N ASP A 50 -10.87 -4.71 8.86
CA ASP A 50 -11.54 -4.48 10.14
C ASP A 50 -10.96 -3.27 10.88
N GLU A 51 -9.80 -2.72 10.46
CA GLU A 51 -9.02 -1.67 11.16
C GLU A 51 -8.72 -1.92 12.66
N GLN A 52 -9.27 -2.99 13.24
CA GLN A 52 -9.22 -3.36 14.64
C GLN A 52 -7.86 -3.93 15.05
N GLN A 53 -7.07 -4.41 14.08
CA GLN A 53 -5.80 -5.09 14.34
C GLN A 53 -4.58 -4.20 14.15
N PHE A 54 -4.59 -3.28 13.19
CA PHE A 54 -3.60 -2.21 13.06
C PHE A 54 -4.04 -1.19 12.00
N LYS A 55 -3.53 0.04 12.11
CA LYS A 55 -3.85 1.18 11.23
C LYS A 55 -2.63 1.65 10.44
N LYS A 56 -2.86 2.41 9.36
CA LYS A 56 -1.79 3.14 8.67
C LYS A 56 -1.17 4.15 9.64
N TRP A 57 0.15 4.29 9.60
CA TRP A 57 0.98 5.02 10.55
C TRP A 57 1.07 4.44 11.96
N GLN A 58 0.70 3.17 12.18
CA GLN A 58 0.82 2.52 13.49
C GLN A 58 2.02 1.58 13.54
N TRP A 59 2.76 1.63 14.64
CA TRP A 59 3.79 0.63 14.92
C TRP A 59 3.13 -0.68 15.34
N ILE A 60 3.61 -1.77 14.77
CA ILE A 60 3.28 -3.13 15.19
C ILE A 60 4.56 -3.87 15.57
N ARG A 61 4.42 -4.89 16.42
CA ARG A 61 5.43 -5.89 16.69
C ARG A 61 4.86 -7.25 16.33
N ALA A 62 5.60 -8.04 15.57
CA ALA A 62 5.17 -9.37 15.19
C ALA A 62 6.38 -10.27 14.91
N ARG A 63 6.15 -11.57 14.88
CA ARG A 63 7.13 -12.52 14.34
C ARG A 63 7.21 -12.34 12.83
N ILE A 64 8.37 -11.91 12.35
CA ILE A 64 8.61 -11.58 10.94
C ILE A 64 9.85 -12.33 10.45
N LYS A 65 9.68 -13.11 9.39
CA LYS A 65 10.74 -13.92 8.79
C LYS A 65 10.96 -13.56 7.34
N LYS A 66 12.18 -13.72 6.85
CA LYS A 66 12.48 -13.56 5.43
C LYS A 66 11.62 -14.55 4.62
N SER A 67 11.05 -14.09 3.50
CA SER A 67 10.28 -14.98 2.62
C SER A 67 11.21 -15.99 1.96
N THR A 68 10.78 -17.26 1.88
CA THR A 68 11.53 -18.34 1.22
C THR A 68 11.13 -18.55 -0.23
N ASP A 69 9.96 -18.03 -0.64
CA ASP A 69 9.38 -18.15 -1.97
C ASP A 69 9.23 -16.80 -2.69
N ASP A 70 9.83 -15.74 -2.14
CA ASP A 70 9.90 -14.41 -2.76
C ASP A 70 11.28 -13.80 -2.49
N ASN A 71 12.12 -13.79 -3.53
CA ASN A 71 13.53 -13.40 -3.46
C ASN A 71 13.75 -11.88 -3.40
N ARG A 72 12.68 -11.07 -3.47
CA ARG A 72 12.81 -9.62 -3.38
C ARG A 72 13.39 -9.21 -2.02
N PRO A 73 14.37 -8.30 -1.93
CA PRO A 73 15.04 -7.96 -0.68
C PRO A 73 14.10 -7.56 0.46
N GLU A 74 13.01 -6.88 0.14
CA GLU A 74 12.05 -6.32 1.09
C GLU A 74 11.00 -7.36 1.53
N SER A 75 10.86 -8.50 0.84
CA SER A 75 9.78 -9.47 1.07
C SER A 75 10.00 -10.35 2.30
N HIS A 76 9.01 -10.34 3.20
CA HIS A 76 8.97 -11.07 4.47
C HIS A 76 7.57 -11.65 4.71
N ARG A 77 7.54 -12.77 5.45
CA ARG A 77 6.32 -13.37 5.99
C ARG A 77 6.10 -12.88 7.42
N ILE A 78 4.83 -12.68 7.77
CA ILE A 78 4.39 -12.29 9.10
C ILE A 78 3.50 -13.38 9.70
N SER A 79 3.73 -13.74 10.95
CA SER A 79 2.82 -14.60 11.73
C SER A 79 1.73 -13.71 12.31
N VAL A 80 0.57 -13.70 11.67
CA VAL A 80 -0.52 -12.77 11.96
C VAL A 80 -1.13 -12.92 13.35
N ASP A 81 -1.06 -14.12 13.91
CA ASP A 81 -1.43 -14.48 15.28
C ASP A 81 -0.52 -13.86 16.35
N THR A 82 0.62 -13.29 15.94
CA THR A 82 1.60 -12.67 16.85
C THR A 82 1.63 -11.14 16.77
N ILE A 83 0.69 -10.53 16.05
CA ILE A 83 0.66 -9.07 15.86
C ILE A 83 0.24 -8.39 17.17
N GLU A 84 1.12 -7.54 17.67
CA GLU A 84 0.89 -6.63 18.79
C GLU A 84 0.92 -5.18 18.26
N THR A 85 -0.12 -4.38 18.51
CA THR A 85 -0.08 -2.95 18.23
C THR A 85 0.71 -2.22 19.31
N LEU A 86 1.56 -1.29 18.88
CA LEU A 86 2.39 -0.51 19.77
C LEU A 86 1.89 0.94 19.80
N GLY A 87 0.94 1.21 20.70
CA GLY A 87 0.35 2.54 20.87
C GLY A 87 -0.56 2.96 19.73
N GLU A 88 -0.90 4.24 19.70
CA GLU A 88 -1.74 4.84 18.65
C GLU A 88 -0.94 5.12 17.36
N PRO A 89 -1.61 5.31 16.21
CA PRO A 89 -0.95 5.76 14.99
C PRO A 89 -0.22 7.08 15.20
N LEU A 90 0.91 7.27 14.53
CA LEU A 90 1.66 8.51 14.56
C LEU A 90 0.73 9.69 14.23
N PRO A 91 0.76 10.75 15.05
CA PRO A 91 -0.21 11.82 15.00
C PRO A 91 -0.08 12.66 13.73
N THR A 92 -1.16 13.36 13.39
CA THR A 92 -1.19 14.39 12.34
C THR A 92 -0.88 15.79 12.87
N LYS A 93 -0.39 15.91 14.11
CA LYS A 93 0.00 17.18 14.74
C LYS A 93 1.24 17.75 14.07
N ARG A 94 1.45 19.08 14.19
CA ARG A 94 2.64 19.78 13.66
C ARG A 94 2.91 19.43 12.19
N ASP A 95 1.88 19.54 11.35
CA ASP A 95 1.97 19.23 9.92
C ASP A 95 2.56 17.85 9.59
N TRP A 96 2.23 16.87 10.45
CA TRP A 96 2.58 15.47 10.29
C TRP A 96 4.10 15.23 10.42
N GLU A 97 4.78 16.06 11.21
CA GLU A 97 6.22 16.00 11.45
C GLU A 97 6.72 14.59 11.79
N GLU A 98 6.08 13.90 12.75
CA GLU A 98 6.48 12.55 13.17
C GLU A 98 6.38 11.52 12.03
N ARG A 99 5.39 11.68 11.14
CA ARG A 99 5.23 10.80 9.97
C ARG A 99 6.31 11.05 8.93
N ARG A 100 6.75 12.30 8.77
CA ARG A 100 7.87 12.66 7.88
C ARG A 100 9.18 12.14 8.42
N LEU A 101 9.46 12.37 9.71
CA LEU A 101 10.65 11.85 10.39
C LEU A 101 10.77 10.33 10.29
N ALA A 102 9.64 9.62 10.40
CA ALA A 102 9.62 8.16 10.26
C ALA A 102 9.97 7.65 8.84
N LEU A 103 9.96 8.50 7.82
CA LEU A 103 10.37 8.18 6.45
C LEU A 103 11.70 8.82 6.04
N ASP A 104 12.33 9.62 6.89
CA ASP A 104 13.46 10.49 6.52
C ASP A 104 14.70 9.71 6.05
N THR A 105 14.86 8.49 6.57
CA THR A 105 15.95 7.57 6.17
C THR A 105 15.64 6.78 4.90
N VAL A 106 14.41 6.82 4.40
CA VAL A 106 14.00 6.05 3.22
C VAL A 106 14.34 6.85 1.97
N PRO A 107 15.16 6.33 1.05
CA PRO A 107 15.46 7.01 -0.19
C PRO A 107 14.19 7.34 -0.99
N VAL A 108 14.04 8.61 -1.36
CA VAL A 108 12.98 9.08 -2.26
C VAL A 108 13.60 9.37 -3.60
N PHE A 109 13.06 8.74 -4.64
CA PHE A 109 13.44 9.00 -6.02
C PHE A 109 12.59 10.15 -6.56
N ASP A 110 13.20 11.10 -7.26
CA ASP A 110 12.48 12.19 -7.93
C ASP A 110 12.14 11.85 -9.40
N ASP A 111 12.64 10.72 -9.89
CA ASP A 111 12.37 10.20 -11.23
C ASP A 111 12.15 8.67 -11.21
N PHE A 112 11.19 8.21 -12.01
CA PHE A 112 10.86 6.78 -12.09
C PHE A 112 11.98 5.98 -12.77
N ASN A 113 12.67 6.53 -13.78
CA ASN A 113 13.79 5.80 -14.39
C ASN A 113 14.93 5.56 -13.41
N ALA A 114 15.16 6.47 -12.45
CA ALA A 114 16.14 6.26 -11.39
C ALA A 114 15.75 5.11 -10.44
N LEU A 115 14.47 5.02 -10.09
CA LEU A 115 13.93 3.89 -9.32
C LEU A 115 14.07 2.56 -10.07
N GLU A 116 13.75 2.55 -11.37
CA GLU A 116 13.90 1.37 -12.23
C GLU A 116 15.37 0.97 -12.42
N ALA A 117 16.28 1.93 -12.56
CA ALA A 117 17.72 1.67 -12.58
C ALA A 117 18.20 1.05 -11.25
N SER A 118 17.70 1.54 -10.11
CA SER A 118 17.99 0.95 -8.80
C SER A 118 17.49 -0.50 -8.68
N ARG A 119 16.33 -0.81 -9.27
CA ARG A 119 15.85 -2.20 -9.36
C ARG A 119 16.80 -3.10 -10.14
N GLN A 120 17.30 -2.62 -11.27
CA GLN A 120 18.19 -3.39 -12.14
C GLN A 120 19.59 -3.57 -11.52
N ALA A 121 20.12 -2.54 -10.86
CA ALA A 121 21.46 -2.57 -10.27
C ALA A 121 21.52 -3.20 -8.87
N HIS A 122 20.49 -2.98 -8.05
CA HIS A 122 20.49 -3.33 -6.62
C HIS A 122 19.33 -4.20 -6.18
N GLY A 123 18.38 -4.51 -7.08
CA GLY A 123 17.22 -5.34 -6.75
C GLY A 123 16.14 -4.62 -5.95
N THR A 124 16.16 -3.28 -5.86
CA THR A 124 15.11 -2.48 -5.20
C THR A 124 13.74 -2.74 -5.81
N THR A 125 12.81 -3.31 -5.05
CA THR A 125 11.46 -3.63 -5.55
C THR A 125 10.32 -2.92 -4.83
N LEU A 126 10.67 -2.12 -3.83
CA LEU A 126 9.77 -1.27 -3.06
C LEU A 126 10.50 0.05 -2.82
N GLY A 127 9.91 1.17 -3.19
CA GLY A 127 10.60 2.47 -3.13
C GLY A 127 9.63 3.64 -3.06
N LEU A 128 10.10 4.78 -2.56
CA LEU A 128 9.37 6.03 -2.54
C LEU A 128 9.69 6.85 -3.79
N LEU A 129 8.67 7.34 -4.48
CA LEU A 129 8.79 8.16 -5.68
C LEU A 129 8.02 9.46 -5.48
N ARG A 130 8.68 10.60 -5.67
CA ARG A 130 8.06 11.92 -5.63
C ARG A 130 7.75 12.37 -7.06
N PRO A 131 6.47 12.42 -7.48
CA PRO A 131 6.13 13.11 -8.72
C PRO A 131 6.33 14.62 -8.54
N SER A 132 6.79 15.32 -9.58
CA SER A 132 6.78 16.78 -9.59
C SER A 132 5.38 17.34 -9.84
N ARG A 133 4.54 16.59 -10.56
CA ARG A 133 3.14 16.95 -10.80
C ARG A 133 2.27 15.73 -11.13
N ILE A 134 1.05 15.66 -10.60
CA ILE A 134 0.02 14.76 -11.13
C ILE A 134 -0.65 15.46 -12.31
N THR A 135 -0.78 14.76 -13.45
CA THR A 135 -1.39 15.31 -14.66
C THR A 135 -2.78 14.76 -14.94
N ASP A 136 -3.08 13.54 -14.47
CA ASP A 136 -4.41 12.94 -14.58
C ASP A 136 -4.59 11.79 -13.57
N LEU A 137 -5.84 11.54 -13.17
CA LEU A 137 -6.29 10.33 -12.49
C LEU A 137 -7.37 9.66 -13.33
N ARG A 138 -6.92 8.73 -14.18
CA ARG A 138 -7.78 8.03 -15.12
C ARG A 138 -8.48 6.87 -14.43
N ILE A 139 -9.81 6.89 -14.50
CA ILE A 139 -10.69 5.84 -13.99
C ILE A 139 -11.22 5.05 -15.19
N THR A 140 -10.90 3.76 -15.27
CA THR A 140 -11.35 2.86 -16.34
C THR A 140 -12.10 1.68 -15.75
N LYS A 141 -13.11 1.15 -16.46
CA LYS A 141 -13.73 -0.12 -16.03
C LYS A 141 -12.65 -1.20 -15.94
N ALA A 142 -12.67 -1.97 -14.86
CA ALA A 142 -11.84 -3.15 -14.75
C ALA A 142 -12.32 -4.19 -15.78
N THR A 143 -11.43 -5.11 -16.16
CA THR A 143 -11.74 -6.16 -17.14
C THR A 143 -12.91 -7.06 -16.69
N SER A 144 -13.18 -7.14 -15.38
CA SER A 144 -14.35 -7.79 -14.80
C SER A 144 -14.76 -7.07 -13.51
N ASP A 145 -16.07 -6.91 -13.31
CA ASP A 145 -16.68 -6.41 -12.08
C ASP A 145 -16.95 -7.53 -11.05
N THR A 146 -16.84 -8.79 -11.48
CA THR A 146 -16.95 -9.97 -10.64
C THR A 146 -15.62 -10.74 -10.56
N TRP A 147 -15.48 -11.52 -9.49
CA TRP A 147 -14.48 -12.57 -9.42
C TRP A 147 -14.90 -13.69 -10.39
N SER A 148 -13.94 -14.24 -11.13
CA SER A 148 -14.12 -15.46 -11.92
C SER A 148 -14.48 -16.65 -11.04
N ASP A 149 -15.09 -17.69 -11.60
CA ASP A 149 -15.48 -18.89 -10.83
C ASP A 149 -14.29 -19.54 -10.11
N ASP A 150 -13.10 -19.52 -10.71
CA ASP A 150 -11.86 -20.02 -10.10
C ASP A 150 -11.39 -19.12 -8.93
N GLU A 151 -11.58 -17.80 -9.02
CA GLU A 151 -11.32 -16.88 -7.92
C GLU A 151 -12.37 -17.06 -6.79
N ILE A 152 -13.64 -17.24 -7.13
CA ILE A 152 -14.71 -17.53 -6.18
C ILE A 152 -14.44 -18.86 -5.45
N ALA A 153 -14.07 -19.91 -6.19
CA ALA A 153 -13.73 -21.21 -5.60
C ALA A 153 -12.58 -21.10 -4.58
N LYS A 154 -11.57 -20.26 -4.86
CA LYS A 154 -10.48 -19.97 -3.92
C LYS A 154 -10.96 -19.21 -2.68
N LEU A 155 -11.86 -18.23 -2.87
CA LEU A 155 -12.50 -17.50 -1.77
C LEU A 155 -13.36 -18.44 -0.88
N MET A 156 -13.95 -19.50 -1.46
CA MET A 156 -14.78 -20.46 -0.73
C MET A 156 -13.97 -21.56 -0.02
N GLN A 157 -12.94 -22.14 -0.67
CA GLN A 157 -12.06 -23.16 -0.05
C GLN A 157 -11.40 -22.65 1.23
N ALA A 158 -11.08 -21.37 1.24
CA ALA A 158 -10.58 -20.64 2.38
C ALA A 158 -11.48 -20.64 3.62
N GLN A 159 -12.80 -20.57 3.42
CA GLN A 159 -13.78 -20.52 4.50
C GLN A 159 -13.82 -21.87 5.21
N ASN A 160 -13.72 -22.95 4.45
CA ASN A 160 -13.78 -24.32 4.98
C ASN A 160 -12.51 -24.75 5.74
N GLN A 161 -11.38 -24.04 5.62
CA GLN A 161 -10.17 -24.32 6.42
C GLN A 161 -10.16 -23.61 7.79
N GLY A 162 -11.10 -22.69 8.04
CA GLY A 162 -11.17 -21.90 9.29
C GLY A 162 -12.21 -22.39 10.30
N SER A 163 -13.03 -23.37 9.96
CA SER A 163 -14.24 -23.71 10.73
C SER A 163 -14.45 -25.21 10.81
N LEU A 164 -13.99 -25.80 11.91
CA LEU A 164 -14.49 -27.08 12.40
C LEU A 164 -15.51 -26.87 13.55
N PHE A 165 -15.84 -25.60 13.87
CA PHE A 165 -16.79 -25.24 14.90
C PHE A 165 -17.59 -23.99 14.47
N ASP A 166 -18.92 -24.19 14.40
CA ASP A 166 -20.00 -23.21 14.23
C ASP A 166 -20.33 -22.68 12.82
N GLU A 167 -20.88 -23.59 12.00
CA GLU A 167 -21.51 -23.32 10.67
C GLU A 167 -22.62 -22.24 10.70
N VAL A 168 -23.25 -21.98 11.85
CA VAL A 168 -24.41 -21.06 11.98
C VAL A 168 -23.98 -19.62 12.29
N ALA A 169 -22.83 -19.42 12.93
CA ALA A 169 -22.31 -18.09 13.27
C ALA A 169 -21.52 -17.47 12.09
N GLU A 170 -20.76 -18.29 11.35
CA GLU A 170 -19.99 -17.82 10.19
C GLU A 170 -20.86 -17.28 9.06
N GLN A 171 -22.03 -17.89 8.81
CA GLN A 171 -22.98 -17.44 7.78
C GLN A 171 -23.45 -15.99 7.97
N ARG A 172 -23.46 -15.48 9.21
CA ARG A 172 -23.86 -14.09 9.52
C ARG A 172 -22.73 -13.07 9.34
N SER A 173 -21.47 -13.50 9.20
CA SER A 173 -20.30 -12.63 9.05
C SER A 173 -19.65 -12.65 7.66
N LEU A 174 -20.34 -13.19 6.65
CA LEU A 174 -19.85 -13.30 5.27
C LEU A 174 -19.83 -11.95 4.53
N LYS A 175 -18.97 -11.00 4.95
CA LYS A 175 -18.57 -9.90 4.07
C LYS A 175 -17.54 -10.43 3.06
N LEU A 176 -18.02 -11.06 1.99
CA LEU A 176 -17.18 -11.40 0.83
C LEU A 176 -16.39 -10.17 0.38
N LEU A 177 -15.08 -10.31 0.16
CA LEU A 177 -14.26 -9.28 -0.48
C LEU A 177 -14.90 -8.89 -1.81
N LYS A 178 -15.39 -7.65 -1.90
CA LYS A 178 -15.97 -7.14 -3.13
C LYS A 178 -14.86 -6.69 -4.06
N LYS A 179 -14.92 -7.10 -5.32
CA LYS A 179 -14.03 -6.61 -6.36
C LYS A 179 -14.38 -5.16 -6.68
N VAL A 180 -13.39 -4.27 -6.71
CA VAL A 180 -13.59 -2.91 -7.23
C VAL A 180 -13.72 -3.01 -8.76
N PRO A 181 -14.83 -2.56 -9.37
CA PRO A 181 -15.08 -2.73 -10.80
C PRO A 181 -14.37 -1.68 -11.68
N TYR A 182 -13.41 -0.96 -11.11
CA TYR A 182 -12.66 0.09 -11.77
C TYR A 182 -11.16 -0.02 -11.45
N ASP A 183 -10.35 0.34 -12.43
CA ASP A 183 -8.92 0.54 -12.29
C ASP A 183 -8.61 2.04 -12.24
N PHE A 184 -7.76 2.42 -11.30
CA PHE A 184 -7.29 3.79 -11.11
C PHE A 184 -5.85 3.89 -11.60
N HIS A 185 -5.57 4.81 -12.52
CA HIS A 185 -4.24 5.04 -13.04
C HIS A 185 -3.87 6.51 -12.86
N TYR A 186 -2.77 6.77 -12.15
CA TYR A 186 -2.16 8.09 -12.17
C TYR A 186 -1.35 8.25 -13.45
N HIS A 187 -1.52 9.39 -14.10
CA HIS A 187 -0.52 9.98 -14.98
C HIS A 187 0.14 11.10 -14.19
N TYR A 188 1.47 11.12 -14.23
CA TYR A 188 2.25 12.09 -13.47
C TYR A 188 3.54 12.39 -14.21
N GLU A 189 4.15 13.49 -13.83
CA GLU A 189 5.46 13.91 -14.29
C GLU A 189 6.48 13.82 -13.15
N CYS A 190 7.72 13.58 -13.53
CA CYS A 190 8.90 13.67 -12.70
C CYS A 190 9.90 14.62 -13.34
N ASP A 191 10.79 15.19 -12.52
CA ASP A 191 11.83 16.10 -12.99
C ASP A 191 12.99 15.29 -13.56
N GLY A 192 12.95 15.06 -14.87
CA GLY A 192 14.00 14.37 -15.59
C GLY A 192 15.21 15.27 -15.86
N PRO A 193 16.39 14.69 -16.19
CA PRO A 193 17.61 15.45 -16.46
C PRO A 193 17.50 16.46 -17.61
N THR A 194 16.61 16.20 -18.57
CA THR A 194 16.40 17.03 -19.77
C THR A 194 15.04 17.74 -19.77
N GLY A 195 14.33 17.72 -18.65
CA GLY A 195 12.96 18.27 -18.52
C GLY A 195 11.96 17.23 -18.01
N PRO A 196 10.67 17.63 -17.89
CA PRO A 196 9.63 16.76 -17.33
C PRO A 196 9.43 15.48 -18.15
N VAL A 197 9.35 14.34 -17.47
CA VAL A 197 9.07 13.03 -18.08
C VAL A 197 7.76 12.49 -17.52
N THR A 198 6.86 12.03 -18.40
CA THR A 198 5.55 11.53 -18.01
C THR A 198 5.55 10.01 -17.81
N TYR A 199 4.90 9.57 -16.74
CA TYR A 199 4.72 8.16 -16.41
C TYR A 199 3.26 7.84 -16.14
N LYS A 200 2.93 6.54 -16.24
CA LYS A 200 1.61 6.01 -15.93
C LYS A 200 1.73 4.76 -15.08
N HIS A 201 1.07 4.75 -13.92
CA HIS A 201 1.05 3.58 -13.05
C HIS A 201 -0.33 3.35 -12.42
N LYS A 202 -0.68 2.08 -12.24
CA LYS A 202 -1.93 1.67 -11.59
C LYS A 202 -1.82 1.82 -10.07
N LEU A 203 -2.86 2.37 -9.46
CA LEU A 203 -3.03 2.49 -8.01
C LEU A 203 -3.78 1.26 -7.48
N VAL A 204 -3.21 0.60 -6.47
CA VAL A 204 -3.79 -0.58 -5.80
C VAL A 204 -3.93 -0.38 -4.29
N ASP A 205 -4.09 0.86 -3.85
CA ASP A 205 -4.22 1.26 -2.44
C ASP A 205 -5.57 0.83 -1.83
N TRP A 206 -5.55 0.32 -0.59
CA TRP A 206 -6.75 0.05 0.19
C TRP A 206 -7.64 1.29 0.35
N GLU A 207 -7.05 2.45 0.64
CA GLU A 207 -7.79 3.70 0.87
C GLU A 207 -8.54 4.15 -0.39
N ALA A 208 -8.01 3.85 -1.58
CA ALA A 208 -8.69 4.12 -2.85
C ALA A 208 -9.93 3.21 -3.01
N GLY A 209 -9.79 1.91 -2.77
CA GLY A 209 -10.92 0.99 -2.82
C GLY A 209 -11.99 1.31 -1.75
N ALA A 210 -11.57 1.66 -0.54
CA ALA A 210 -12.47 2.08 0.53
C ALA A 210 -13.24 3.36 0.17
N LEU A 211 -12.54 4.39 -0.37
CA LEU A 211 -13.20 5.60 -0.83
C LEU A 211 -14.20 5.30 -1.94
N TYR A 212 -13.82 4.50 -2.93
CA TYR A 212 -14.74 4.09 -4.00
C TYR A 212 -16.02 3.50 -3.42
N TRP A 213 -15.94 2.55 -2.50
CA TRP A 213 -17.14 1.97 -1.89
C TRP A 213 -17.99 2.99 -1.13
N ASN A 214 -17.36 3.94 -0.45
CA ASN A 214 -18.05 5.03 0.25
C ASN A 214 -18.81 5.97 -0.71
N VAL A 215 -18.26 6.26 -1.89
CA VAL A 215 -18.86 7.21 -2.85
C VAL A 215 -19.65 6.56 -3.99
N SER A 216 -19.48 5.27 -4.24
CA SER A 216 -20.00 4.53 -5.40
C SER A 216 -21.51 4.62 -5.65
N ARG A 217 -22.30 4.92 -4.62
CA ARG A 217 -23.75 5.10 -4.73
C ARG A 217 -24.16 6.47 -5.25
N ARG A 218 -23.23 7.41 -5.34
CA ARG A 218 -23.47 8.77 -5.82
C ARG A 218 -23.45 8.81 -7.35
N PRO A 219 -24.31 9.61 -8.00
CA PRO A 219 -24.21 9.83 -9.45
C PRO A 219 -22.88 10.44 -9.89
N ASP A 220 -22.31 11.32 -9.05
CA ASP A 220 -21.06 12.06 -9.26
C ASP A 220 -19.85 11.37 -8.59
N TRP A 221 -19.91 10.05 -8.35
CA TRP A 221 -18.90 9.35 -7.56
C TRP A 221 -17.47 9.51 -8.11
N GLN A 222 -17.30 9.63 -9.43
CA GLN A 222 -15.98 9.84 -10.04
C GLN A 222 -15.41 11.20 -9.67
N ASP A 223 -16.24 12.23 -9.64
CA ASP A 223 -15.82 13.59 -9.26
C ASP A 223 -15.51 13.63 -7.77
N ALA A 224 -16.33 12.99 -6.94
CA ALA A 224 -16.04 12.82 -5.51
C ALA A 224 -14.73 12.06 -5.26
N PHE A 225 -14.43 11.04 -6.09
CA PHE A 225 -13.16 10.30 -6.02
C PHE A 225 -11.97 11.16 -6.45
N ARG A 226 -12.08 11.86 -7.59
CA ARG A 226 -11.04 12.77 -8.11
C ARG A 226 -10.81 13.96 -7.19
N GLN A 227 -11.84 14.51 -6.56
CA GLN A 227 -11.68 15.56 -5.57
C GLN A 227 -10.67 15.14 -4.49
N LYS A 228 -10.72 13.87 -4.04
CA LYS A 228 -9.83 13.39 -2.99
C LYS A 228 -8.46 12.94 -3.50
N PHE A 229 -8.42 12.08 -4.52
CA PHE A 229 -7.17 11.46 -4.97
C PHE A 229 -6.44 12.27 -6.05
N TYR A 230 -7.08 13.25 -6.68
CA TYR A 230 -6.44 14.12 -7.66
C TYR A 230 -6.32 15.55 -7.14
N GLU A 231 -7.42 16.25 -6.89
CA GLU A 231 -7.39 17.68 -6.50
C GLU A 231 -6.72 17.90 -5.14
N ASP A 232 -7.23 17.27 -4.08
CA ASP A 232 -6.68 17.39 -2.72
C ASP A 232 -5.21 16.96 -2.63
N PHE A 233 -4.82 15.91 -3.37
CA PHE A 233 -3.46 15.36 -3.32
C PHE A 233 -2.48 16.19 -4.14
N SER A 234 -2.91 16.81 -5.24
CA SER A 234 -2.08 17.74 -6.03
C SER A 234 -1.71 19.00 -5.25
N GLN A 235 -2.49 19.35 -4.21
CA GLN A 235 -2.19 20.46 -3.32
C GLN A 235 -1.29 20.08 -2.13
N ARG A 236 -0.77 18.86 -2.07
CA ARG A 236 0.02 18.32 -0.96
C ARG A 236 1.40 17.87 -1.42
N ASP A 237 2.29 17.62 -0.47
CA ASP A 237 3.53 16.91 -0.75
C ASP A 237 3.20 15.44 -0.92
N LEU A 238 3.03 15.01 -2.17
CA LEU A 238 2.70 13.65 -2.52
C LEU A 238 3.96 12.82 -2.78
N VAL A 239 3.98 11.62 -2.21
CA VAL A 239 4.98 10.59 -2.45
C VAL A 239 4.25 9.28 -2.73
N PHE A 240 4.54 8.67 -3.87
CA PHE A 240 4.05 7.33 -4.19
C PHE A 240 4.95 6.29 -3.53
N LEU A 241 4.35 5.35 -2.79
CA LEU A 241 5.02 4.10 -2.49
C LEU A 241 4.82 3.17 -3.69
N MET A 242 5.92 2.90 -4.39
CA MET A 242 5.98 2.08 -5.60
C MET A 242 6.38 0.65 -5.22
N GLY A 243 5.73 -0.37 -5.80
CA GLY A 243 6.09 -1.76 -5.59
C GLY A 243 5.94 -2.62 -6.84
N THR A 244 6.83 -3.60 -7.02
CA THR A 244 6.73 -4.52 -8.16
C THR A 244 5.76 -5.67 -7.90
N ILE A 245 5.32 -6.32 -8.98
CA ILE A 245 4.55 -7.57 -8.93
C ILE A 245 5.52 -8.76 -8.88
N HIS A 246 5.36 -9.67 -7.92
CA HIS A 246 6.29 -10.81 -7.73
C HIS A 246 6.49 -11.64 -9.01
N ARG A 247 5.41 -11.94 -9.74
CA ARG A 247 5.45 -12.71 -10.99
C ARG A 247 5.92 -11.91 -12.21
N PHE A 248 5.84 -10.58 -12.13
CA PHE A 248 6.20 -9.67 -13.22
C PHE A 248 7.14 -8.59 -12.66
N PRO A 249 8.42 -8.94 -12.41
CA PRO A 249 9.34 -8.12 -11.62
C PRO A 249 9.69 -6.77 -12.27
N ASN A 250 9.36 -6.57 -13.56
CA ASN A 250 9.50 -5.33 -14.31
C ASN A 250 8.21 -4.48 -14.32
N GLN A 251 7.10 -4.96 -13.76
CA GLN A 251 5.85 -4.22 -13.66
C GLN A 251 5.72 -3.60 -12.27
N TRP A 252 5.51 -2.28 -12.26
CA TRP A 252 5.34 -1.48 -11.07
C TRP A 252 3.89 -1.07 -10.85
N LEU A 253 3.50 -0.97 -9.58
CA LEU A 253 2.23 -0.44 -9.12
C LEU A 253 2.49 0.66 -8.09
N ILE A 254 1.61 1.65 -8.03
CA ILE A 254 1.50 2.55 -6.89
C ILE A 254 0.73 1.77 -5.82
N VAL A 255 1.42 1.29 -4.79
CA VAL A 255 0.79 0.51 -3.71
C VAL A 255 0.17 1.40 -2.63
N SER A 256 0.66 2.63 -2.47
CA SER A 256 -0.04 3.66 -1.71
C SER A 256 0.34 5.08 -2.14
N ALA A 257 -0.59 6.01 -1.96
CA ALA A 257 -0.34 7.45 -2.01
C ALA A 257 -0.09 7.99 -0.59
N LEU A 258 1.13 8.46 -0.32
CA LEU A 258 1.50 9.11 0.94
C LEU A 258 1.49 10.61 0.70
N TYR A 259 0.65 11.35 1.41
CA TYR A 259 0.52 12.78 1.24
C TYR A 259 0.80 13.50 2.56
N PHE A 260 1.41 14.67 2.49
CA PHE A 260 1.70 15.49 3.66
C PHE A 260 1.29 16.95 3.40
N PRO A 261 0.91 17.72 4.44
CA PRO A 261 0.68 19.16 4.27
C PRO A 261 1.94 19.86 3.76
N LYS A 262 1.84 20.71 2.72
CA LYS A 262 2.99 21.45 2.19
C LYS A 262 3.65 22.26 3.31
N ARG A 263 4.99 22.22 3.37
CA ARG A 263 5.74 23.13 4.25
C ARG A 263 5.70 24.54 3.66
N PRO A 264 5.68 25.60 4.47
CA PRO A 264 5.83 26.97 3.97
C PRO A 264 7.14 27.10 3.19
N ASP A 265 7.11 27.82 2.06
CA ASP A 265 8.31 28.11 1.27
C ASP A 265 9.37 28.78 2.16
N GLY A 266 10.57 28.20 2.22
CA GLY A 266 11.68 28.70 3.03
C GLY A 266 11.82 28.09 4.44
N ALA A 267 10.99 27.10 4.81
CA ALA A 267 11.38 26.21 5.91
C ALA A 267 12.70 25.51 5.49
N PRO A 268 13.78 25.60 6.28
CA PRO A 268 15.02 24.93 5.92
C PRO A 268 14.68 23.46 5.67
N ASP A 269 15.02 22.98 4.47
CA ASP A 269 15.29 21.56 4.29
C ASP A 269 16.30 21.27 5.39
N GLN A 270 15.88 20.54 6.44
CA GLN A 270 16.79 20.20 7.52
C GLN A 270 17.83 19.32 6.85
N GLN A 271 18.88 19.98 6.37
CA GLN A 271 20.08 19.40 5.87
C GLN A 271 20.47 18.36 6.89
N ARG A 272 20.42 17.11 6.46
CA ARG A 272 21.33 16.01 6.83
C ARG A 272 22.33 16.46 7.89
N LEU A 273 21.88 16.49 9.14
CA LEU A 273 22.75 16.61 10.28
C LEU A 273 22.70 15.24 10.93
N PHE A 274 23.84 14.57 10.78
CA PHE A 274 24.24 13.23 11.24
C PHE A 274 24.04 12.11 10.22
#